data_AF-A0AA51PC24-F1
#
_entry.id   AF-A0AA51PC24-F1
#
_cell.length_a   1.000
_cell.length_b   1.000
_cell.length_c   1.000
_cell.angle_alpha   90.00
_cell.angle_beta   90.00
_cell.angle_gamma   90.00
#
_symmetry.space_group_name_H-M   'P 1'
#
loop_
_entity.id
_entity.type
_entity.pdbx_description
1 polymer ?
#
loop_
_entity_poly.entity_id
_entity_poly.type
_entity_poly.pdbx_seq_one_letter_code
_entity_poly.pdbx_strand_id
1 'polypeptide(L)'
;NTEEIVQKLQDNPDNKFALWEQMKIMIFTRICVLVYALSILQVTLRIQLNIIGGYLYRDSVHEEEPLIDSELQAKYLSLCHHFVGQGVEDLAKQIEKTVKRVVEPVSLKKKVTLQEVEQMFWSIQTILCT
;
A
#
# COMPACT_ATOMS: atom_id res chain seq x y z
N ASN A 1 13.54 4.63 3.02
CA ASN A 1 13.16 5.99 3.42
C ASN A 1 13.72 6.97 2.39
N THR A 2 12.88 7.79 1.76
CA THR A 2 13.33 8.74 0.71
C THR A 2 14.10 9.92 1.30
N GLU A 3 13.80 10.31 2.54
CA GLU A 3 14.43 11.47 3.22
C GLU A 3 15.92 11.23 3.47
N GLU A 4 16.28 10.01 3.86
CA GLU A 4 17.68 9.59 4.02
C GLU A 4 18.46 9.67 2.69
N ILE A 5 17.83 9.35 1.57
CA ILE A 5 18.49 9.45 0.25
C ILE A 5 18.70 10.92 -0.12
N VAL A 6 17.71 11.78 0.15
CA VAL A 6 17.83 13.22 -0.06
C VAL A 6 18.95 13.81 0.79
N GLN A 7 19.05 13.43 2.06
CA GLN A 7 20.16 13.84 2.93
C GLN A 7 21.51 13.40 2.37
N LYS A 8 21.65 12.12 2.00
CA LYS A 8 22.89 11.63 1.38
C LYS A 8 23.25 12.37 0.10
N LEU A 9 22.26 12.80 -0.70
CA LEU A 9 22.52 13.58 -1.92
C LEU A 9 23.00 15.01 -1.62
N GLN A 10 22.61 15.60 -0.48
CA GLN A 10 23.07 16.93 -0.05
C GLN A 10 24.58 16.94 0.25
N ASP A 11 25.11 15.83 0.78
CA ASP A 11 26.53 15.66 1.11
C ASP A 11 27.45 15.48 -0.12
N ASN A 12 26.91 15.61 -1.34
CA ASN A 12 27.66 15.50 -2.59
C ASN A 12 28.52 14.20 -2.70
N PRO A 13 27.92 13.01 -2.56
CA PRO A 13 28.65 11.76 -2.55
C PRO A 13 29.08 11.36 -3.97
N ASP A 14 30.08 10.51 -4.11
CA ASP A 14 30.57 10.08 -5.43
C ASP A 14 29.53 9.23 -6.20
N ASN A 15 28.62 8.56 -5.49
CA ASN A 15 27.65 7.62 -6.04
C ASN A 15 26.26 8.24 -6.35
N LYS A 16 26.18 9.54 -6.65
CA LYS A 16 24.90 10.26 -6.88
C LYS A 16 23.96 9.55 -7.83
N PHE A 17 24.49 9.04 -8.95
CA PHE A 17 23.68 8.40 -9.98
C PHE A 17 22.90 7.20 -9.42
N ALA A 18 23.58 6.34 -8.65
CA ALA A 18 22.95 5.18 -8.02
C ALA A 18 21.89 5.60 -6.98
N LEU A 19 22.13 6.68 -6.22
CA LEU A 19 21.17 7.21 -5.26
C LEU A 19 19.90 7.75 -5.95
N TRP A 20 20.04 8.43 -7.10
CA TRP A 20 18.89 8.89 -7.88
C TRP A 20 18.09 7.74 -8.50
N GLU A 21 18.77 6.71 -9.00
CA GLU A 21 18.12 5.48 -9.50
C GLU A 21 17.34 4.77 -8.39
N GLN A 22 17.94 4.65 -7.19
CA GLN A 22 17.26 4.10 -6.03
C GLN A 22 16.03 4.94 -5.62
N MET A 23 16.17 6.27 -5.62
CA MET A 23 15.08 7.17 -5.27
C MET A 23 13.91 7.08 -6.26
N LYS A 24 14.21 6.96 -7.57
CA LYS A 24 13.21 6.73 -8.62
C LYS A 24 12.37 5.50 -8.31
N ILE A 25 12.99 4.35 -8.04
CA ILE A 25 12.24 3.13 -7.69
C ILE A 25 11.41 3.33 -6.42
N MET A 26 12.01 3.90 -5.37
CA MET A 26 11.32 4.08 -4.08
C MET A 26 10.08 4.99 -4.17
N ILE A 27 10.14 6.06 -4.97
CA ILE A 27 9.00 6.96 -5.17
C ILE A 27 7.85 6.25 -5.87
N PHE A 28 8.13 5.54 -6.98
CA PHE A 28 7.09 4.80 -7.70
C PHE A 28 6.48 3.70 -6.84
N THR A 29 7.31 2.94 -6.11
CA THR A 29 6.85 1.93 -5.14
C THR A 29 5.95 2.57 -4.09
N ARG A 30 6.35 3.69 -3.48
CA ARG A 30 5.55 4.37 -2.46
C ARG A 30 4.20 4.82 -2.99
N ILE A 31 4.14 5.39 -4.19
CA ILE A 31 2.89 5.82 -4.81
C ILE A 31 1.95 4.62 -5.01
N CYS A 32 2.44 3.54 -5.61
CA CYS A 32 1.65 2.33 -5.81
C CYS A 32 1.17 1.73 -4.47
N VAL A 33 2.08 1.56 -3.51
CA VAL A 33 1.75 1.01 -2.18
C VAL A 33 0.67 1.86 -1.51
N LEU A 34 0.76 3.19 -1.55
CA LEU A 34 -0.26 4.07 -0.96
C LEU A 34 -1.64 3.84 -1.59
N VAL A 35 -1.74 3.79 -2.92
CA VAL A 35 -3.02 3.57 -3.60
C VAL A 35 -3.63 2.23 -3.23
N TYR A 36 -2.85 1.14 -3.29
CA TYR A 36 -3.35 -0.20 -2.98
C TYR A 36 -3.64 -0.37 -1.49
N ALA A 37 -2.73 0.05 -0.61
CA ALA A 37 -2.87 -0.13 0.82
C ALA A 37 -4.07 0.65 1.38
N LEU A 38 -4.24 1.91 0.95
CA LEU A 38 -5.38 2.73 1.38
C LEU A 38 -6.71 2.16 0.85
N SER A 39 -6.74 1.70 -0.40
CA SER A 39 -7.95 1.09 -0.98
C SER A 39 -8.35 -0.19 -0.25
N ILE A 40 -7.38 -1.09 0.01
CA ILE A 40 -7.62 -2.34 0.72
C ILE A 40 -8.08 -2.03 2.16
N LEU A 41 -7.36 -1.17 2.89
CA LEU A 41 -7.72 -0.81 4.26
C LEU A 41 -9.13 -0.21 4.33
N GLN A 42 -9.47 0.70 3.42
CA GLN A 42 -10.80 1.32 3.38
C GLN A 42 -11.90 0.27 3.16
N VAL A 43 -11.71 -0.64 2.20
CA VAL A 43 -12.69 -1.69 1.92
C VAL A 43 -12.79 -2.65 3.10
N THR A 44 -11.67 -3.09 3.66
CA THR A 44 -11.63 -3.97 4.84
C THR A 44 -12.35 -3.36 6.02
N LEU A 45 -12.06 -2.10 6.37
CA LEU A 45 -12.72 -1.42 7.48
C LEU A 45 -14.22 -1.26 7.24
N ARG A 46 -14.64 -0.90 6.02
CA ARG A 46 -16.06 -0.83 5.69
C ARG A 46 -16.74 -2.18 5.85
N ILE A 47 -16.14 -3.26 5.37
CA ILE A 47 -16.69 -4.61 5.53
C ILE A 47 -16.79 -4.96 7.02
N GLN A 48 -15.71 -4.77 7.77
CA GLN A 48 -15.65 -5.13 9.19
C GLN A 48 -16.69 -4.37 10.02
N LEU A 49 -16.76 -3.05 9.84
CA LEU A 49 -17.67 -2.20 10.60
C LEU A 49 -19.14 -2.46 10.22
N ASN A 50 -19.45 -2.68 8.94
CA ASN A 50 -20.83 -2.97 8.54
C ASN A 50 -21.29 -4.35 9.00
N ILE A 51 -20.42 -5.36 8.99
CA ILE A 51 -20.76 -6.69 9.50
C ILE A 51 -21.05 -6.61 11.00
N ILE A 52 -20.12 -6.07 11.81
CA ILE A 52 -20.36 -5.91 13.25
C ILE A 52 -21.58 -5.02 13.51
N GLY A 53 -21.73 -3.91 12.78
CA GLY A 53 -22.87 -3.01 12.93
C GLY A 53 -24.21 -3.71 12.68
N GLY A 54 -24.27 -4.62 11.70
CA GLY A 54 -25.47 -5.43 11.44
C GLY A 54 -25.81 -6.37 12.59
N TYR A 55 -24.80 -7.06 13.15
CA TYR A 55 -24.99 -7.93 14.31
C TYR A 55 -25.41 -7.13 15.56
N LEU A 56 -24.76 -5.99 15.84
CA LEU A 56 -25.10 -5.11 16.96
C LEU A 56 -26.51 -4.54 16.83
N TYR A 57 -26.91 -4.16 15.62
CA TYR A 57 -28.27 -3.69 15.37
C TYR A 57 -29.30 -4.79 15.67
N ARG A 58 -29.07 -6.01 15.19
CA ARG A 58 -29.97 -7.13 15.48
C ARG A 58 -30.09 -7.38 16.98
N ASP A 59 -28.96 -7.45 17.68
CA ASP A 59 -28.90 -7.68 19.13
C ASP A 59 -29.54 -6.53 19.93
N SER A 60 -29.63 -5.32 19.37
CA SER A 60 -30.33 -4.19 20.00
C SER A 60 -31.85 -4.21 19.82
N VAL A 61 -32.36 -4.92 18.80
CA VAL A 61 -33.78 -4.96 18.44
C VAL A 61 -34.47 -6.23 18.94
N HIS A 62 -33.72 -7.33 19.11
CA HIS A 62 -34.26 -8.61 19.55
C HIS A 62 -33.94 -8.81 21.03
N GLU A 63 -34.90 -9.34 21.81
CA GLU A 63 -34.71 -9.66 23.24
C GLU A 63 -33.99 -11.01 23.45
N GLU A 64 -33.49 -11.62 22.37
CA GLU A 64 -32.72 -12.86 22.41
C GLU A 64 -31.32 -12.63 23.00
N GLU A 65 -30.65 -13.73 23.38
CA GLU A 65 -29.26 -13.62 23.83
C GLU A 65 -28.37 -13.00 22.73
N PRO A 66 -27.50 -12.05 23.09
CA PRO A 66 -26.62 -11.39 22.13
C PRO A 66 -25.69 -12.42 21.50
N LEU A 67 -25.64 -12.46 20.17
CA LEU A 67 -24.80 -13.45 19.46
C LEU A 67 -23.34 -13.01 19.35
N ILE A 68 -23.04 -11.72 19.60
CA ILE A 68 -21.67 -11.20 19.58
C ILE A 68 -21.33 -10.44 20.87
N ASP A 69 -20.55 -11.09 21.74
CA ASP A 69 -20.01 -10.46 22.92
C ASP A 69 -18.88 -9.45 22.61
N SER A 70 -18.49 -8.66 23.61
CA SER A 70 -17.45 -7.64 23.46
C SER A 70 -16.07 -8.23 23.14
N GLU A 71 -15.78 -9.45 23.59
CA GLU A 71 -14.51 -10.11 23.32
C GLU A 71 -14.39 -10.50 21.83
N LEU A 72 -15.45 -11.07 21.27
CA LEU A 72 -15.53 -11.44 19.86
C LEU A 72 -15.48 -10.20 18.94
N GLN A 73 -16.17 -9.12 19.33
CA GLN A 73 -16.09 -7.83 18.62
C GLN A 73 -14.65 -7.32 18.55
N ALA A 74 -13.94 -7.31 19.70
CA ALA A 74 -12.56 -6.87 19.77
C ALA A 74 -11.63 -7.75 18.93
N LYS A 75 -11.76 -9.09 19.03
CA LYS A 75 -10.97 -10.04 18.22
C LYS A 75 -11.19 -9.84 16.73
N TYR A 76 -12.43 -9.70 16.29
CA TYR A 76 -12.75 -9.50 14.88
C TYR A 76 -12.20 -8.17 14.34
N LEU A 77 -12.37 -7.06 15.07
CA LEU A 77 -11.83 -5.76 14.66
C LEU A 77 -10.30 -5.78 14.63
N SER A 78 -9.65 -6.51 15.55
CA SER A 78 -8.20 -6.63 15.60
C SER A 78 -7.57 -7.30 14.37
N LEU A 79 -8.37 -8.01 13.55
CA LEU A 79 -7.87 -8.64 12.32
C LEU A 79 -7.27 -7.62 11.33
N CYS A 80 -7.70 -6.36 11.35
CA CYS A 80 -7.13 -5.33 10.48
C CYS A 80 -5.67 -4.98 10.86
N HIS A 81 -5.24 -5.27 12.10
CA HIS A 81 -3.87 -5.02 12.53
C HIS A 81 -2.86 -5.86 11.74
N HIS A 82 -3.23 -7.07 11.31
CA HIS A 82 -2.36 -7.87 10.44
C HIS A 82 -2.05 -7.14 9.13
N PHE A 83 -3.09 -6.53 8.53
CA PHE A 83 -2.92 -5.77 7.30
C PHE A 83 -2.05 -4.54 7.53
N VAL A 84 -2.36 -3.71 8.54
CA VAL A 84 -1.62 -2.46 8.81
C VAL A 84 -0.17 -2.71 9.25
N GLY A 85 0.10 -3.85 9.88
CA GLY A 85 1.45 -4.30 10.23
C GLY A 85 2.16 -4.99 9.08
N GLN A 86 2.33 -6.32 9.20
CA GLN A 86 3.13 -7.11 8.26
C GLN A 86 2.58 -7.09 6.83
N GLY A 87 1.25 -7.03 6.65
CA GLY A 87 0.61 -7.09 5.34
C GLY A 87 1.02 -5.94 4.41
N VAL A 88 1.14 -4.71 4.93
CA VAL A 88 1.61 -3.55 4.16
C VAL A 88 3.08 -3.70 3.78
N GLU A 89 3.91 -4.27 4.65
CA GLU A 89 5.33 -4.50 4.36
C GLU A 89 5.51 -5.54 3.24
N ASP A 90 4.73 -6.62 3.29
CA ASP A 90 4.76 -7.68 2.28
C ASP A 90 4.23 -7.18 0.93
N LEU A 91 3.15 -6.39 0.97
CA LEU A 91 2.62 -5.67 -0.20
C LEU A 91 3.69 -4.74 -0.80
N ALA A 92 4.39 -3.98 0.03
CA ALA A 92 5.46 -3.10 -0.42
C ALA A 92 6.60 -3.86 -1.10
N LYS A 93 7.05 -4.98 -0.53
CA LYS A 93 8.07 -5.84 -1.14
C LYS A 93 7.64 -6.40 -2.48
N GLN A 94 6.38 -6.79 -2.63
CA GLN A 94 5.85 -7.30 -3.90
C GLN A 94 5.78 -6.19 -4.96
N ILE A 95 5.24 -5.02 -4.60
CA ILE A 95 5.15 -3.86 -5.48
C ILE A 95 6.54 -3.37 -5.89
N GLU A 96 7.50 -3.33 -4.97
CA GLU A 96 8.88 -2.91 -5.27
C GLU A 96 9.52 -3.76 -6.37
N LYS A 97 9.36 -5.09 -6.30
CA LYS A 97 9.87 -6.01 -7.33
C LYS A 97 9.27 -5.70 -8.71
N THR A 98 7.97 -5.46 -8.77
CA THR A 98 7.27 -5.13 -10.02
C THR A 98 7.68 -3.75 -10.56
N VAL A 99 7.69 -2.73 -9.69
CA VAL A 99 8.12 -1.37 -10.04
C VAL A 99 9.54 -1.38 -10.58
N LYS A 100 10.44 -2.11 -9.93
CA LYS A 100 11.83 -2.23 -10.39
C LYS A 100 11.88 -2.76 -11.82
N ARG A 101 11.15 -3.82 -12.15
CA ARG A 101 11.09 -4.38 -13.51
C ARG A 101 10.62 -3.38 -14.57
N VAL A 102 9.70 -2.48 -14.24
CA VAL A 102 9.10 -1.53 -15.19
C VAL A 102 9.90 -0.22 -15.28
N VAL A 103 10.39 0.29 -14.15
CA VAL A 103 10.91 1.66 -14.03
C VAL A 103 12.45 1.71 -14.07
N GLU A 104 13.15 0.62 -13.73
CA GLU A 104 14.62 0.54 -13.79
C GLU A 104 15.17 0.85 -15.20
N PRO A 105 14.58 0.36 -16.31
CA PRO A 105 15.07 0.66 -17.66
C PRO A 105 14.89 2.14 -18.09
N VAL A 106 14.08 2.92 -17.36
CA VAL A 106 13.77 4.31 -17.73
C VAL A 106 14.89 5.23 -17.25
N SER A 107 15.64 5.79 -18.20
CA SER A 107 16.73 6.74 -17.88
C SER A 107 16.23 7.99 -17.18
N LEU A 108 16.93 8.42 -16.12
CA LEU A 108 16.68 9.69 -15.42
C LEU A 108 16.78 10.93 -16.32
N LYS A 109 17.47 10.84 -17.46
CA LYS A 109 17.61 11.95 -18.43
C LYS A 109 16.47 11.98 -19.45
N LYS A 110 15.68 10.91 -19.54
CA LYS A 110 14.57 10.82 -20.49
C LYS A 110 13.49 11.83 -20.07
N LYS A 111 13.06 12.68 -21.00
CA LYS A 111 11.83 13.47 -20.81
C LYS A 111 10.65 12.50 -20.93
N VAL A 112 9.82 12.44 -19.90
CA VAL A 112 8.67 11.53 -19.84
C VAL A 112 7.39 12.35 -19.95
N THR A 113 6.51 11.96 -20.86
CA THR A 113 5.18 12.53 -21.03
C THR A 113 4.20 11.95 -20.02
N LEU A 114 3.06 12.62 -19.80
CA LEU A 114 2.01 12.10 -18.91
C LEU A 114 1.51 10.72 -19.36
N GLN A 115 1.35 10.53 -20.67
CA GLN A 115 0.89 9.27 -21.25
C GLN A 115 1.89 8.13 -20.97
N GLU A 116 3.20 8.39 -21.06
CA GLU A 116 4.22 7.38 -20.72
C GLU A 116 4.20 7.05 -19.22
N VAL A 117 3.96 8.04 -18.35
CA VAL A 117 3.78 7.80 -16.91
C VAL A 117 2.56 6.91 -16.65
N GLU A 118 1.44 7.20 -17.31
CA GLU A 118 0.23 6.40 -17.21
C GLU A 118 0.48 4.95 -17.66
N GLN A 119 1.17 4.76 -18.79
CA GLN A 119 1.54 3.43 -19.30
C GLN A 119 2.46 2.66 -18.34
N MET A 120 3.36 3.35 -17.63
CA MET A 120 4.18 2.72 -16.60
C MET A 120 3.30 2.18 -15.46
N PHE A 121 2.35 2.97 -14.96
CA PHE A 121 1.42 2.52 -13.91
C PHE A 121 0.51 1.39 -14.38
N TRP A 122 0.00 1.45 -15.61
CA TRP A 122 -0.75 0.34 -16.21
C TRP A 122 0.08 -0.94 -16.28
N SER A 123 1.33 -0.85 -16.71
CA SER A 123 2.23 -2.01 -16.79
C SER A 123 2.49 -2.61 -15.40
N ILE A 124 2.71 -1.77 -14.38
CA ILE A 124 2.85 -2.20 -12.99
C ILE A 124 1.58 -2.94 -12.53
N GLN A 125 0.40 -2.37 -12.79
CA GLN A 125 -0.88 -2.96 -12.40
C GLN A 125 -1.10 -4.32 -13.09
N THR A 126 -0.87 -4.42 -14.40
CA THR A 126 -1.05 -5.68 -15.14
C THR A 126 -0.14 -6.77 -14.59
N ILE A 127 1.12 -6.47 -14.29
CA ILE A 127 2.06 -7.44 -13.72
C ILE A 127 1.70 -7.82 -12.28
N LEU A 128 1.13 -6.91 -11.48
CA LEU A 128 0.70 -7.21 -10.12
C LEU A 128 -0.53 -8.12 -10.07
N CYS A 129 -1.42 -8.01 -11.06
CA CYS A 129 -2.70 -8.74 -11.08
C CYS A 129 -2.68 -10.04 -11.90
N THR A 130 -1.54 -10.40 -12.50
CA THR A 130 -1.35 -11.64 -13.28
C THR A 130 -0.43 -12.60 -12.54
#